data_AF-A0A645AGX0-F1
#
_entry.id   AF-A0A645AGX0-F1
#
_cell.length_a   1.000
_cell.length_b   1.000
_cell.length_c   1.000
_cell.angle_alpha   90.00
_cell.angle_beta   90.00
_cell.angle_gamma   90.00
#
_symmetry.space_group_name_H-M   'P 1'
#
loop_
_entity.id
_entity.type
_entity.pdbx_description
1 polymer ?
#
loop_
_entity_poly.entity_id
_entity_poly.type
_entity_poly.pdbx_seq_one_letter_code
_entity_poly.pdbx_strand_id
1 'polypeptide(L)'
;MRPKIDQELLRLGAPTGRLGYVQMAITLELIMQEEQVTSTTRVLYPKVAERCNTKPARIERNVREEIKAIWNFGNQKRLDQLFINRGKYPPGNKEFLYTIARYLQQNG
;
A
#
# COMPACT_ATOMS: atom_id res chain seq x y z
N MET A 1 -14.14 -1.83 6.02
CA MET A 1 -12.72 -2.08 5.68
C MET A 1 -12.17 -0.95 4.82
N ARG A 2 -12.70 -0.69 3.62
CA ARG A 2 -12.24 0.37 2.71
C ARG A 2 -12.14 1.79 3.33
N PRO A 3 -13.13 2.31 4.09
CA PRO A 3 -13.02 3.65 4.68
C PRO A 3 -11.79 3.84 5.60
N LYS A 4 -11.40 2.79 6.34
CA LYS A 4 -10.20 2.81 7.21
C LYS A 4 -8.91 2.85 6.37
N ILE A 5 -8.88 2.10 5.28
CA ILE A 5 -7.76 2.11 4.32
C ILE A 5 -7.61 3.50 3.71
N ASP A 6 -8.69 4.06 3.15
CA ASP A 6 -8.64 5.37 2.51
C ASP A 6 -8.22 6.46 3.51
N GLN A 7 -8.75 6.42 4.74
CA GLN A 7 -8.36 7.33 5.81
C GLN A 7 -6.87 7.23 6.14
N GLU A 8 -6.31 6.03 6.24
CA GLU A 8 -4.89 5.85 6.53
C GLU A 8 -4.00 6.30 5.37
N LEU A 9 -4.39 6.02 4.12
CA LEU A 9 -3.69 6.52 2.94
C LEU A 9 -3.68 8.06 2.89
N LEU A 10 -4.80 8.70 3.24
CA LEU A 10 -4.87 10.15 3.37
C LEU A 10 -3.96 10.67 4.49
N ARG A 11 -3.96 10.02 5.66
CA ARG A 11 -3.08 10.38 6.78
C ARG A 11 -1.60 10.26 6.43
N LEU A 12 -1.25 9.31 5.57
CA LEU A 12 0.10 9.14 5.02
C LEU A 12 0.45 10.17 3.95
N GLY A 13 -0.53 10.92 3.43
CA GLY A 13 -0.32 11.92 2.38
C GLY A 13 -0.27 11.30 0.98
N ALA A 14 -0.98 10.18 0.76
CA ALA A 14 -1.06 9.56 -0.56
C ALA A 14 -1.79 10.47 -1.58
N PRO A 15 -1.21 10.75 -2.75
CA PRO A 15 -1.86 11.49 -3.83
C PRO A 15 -3.15 10.85 -4.37
N THR A 16 -4.31 11.36 -3.95
CA THR A 16 -5.64 10.80 -4.25
C THR A 16 -6.01 10.76 -5.74
N GLY A 17 -5.47 11.67 -6.56
CA GLY A 17 -5.75 11.75 -8.00
C GLY A 17 -4.99 10.74 -8.86
N ARG A 18 -4.18 9.85 -8.28
CA ARG A 18 -3.33 8.90 -9.02
C ARG A 18 -3.92 7.49 -9.03
N LEU A 19 -3.67 6.76 -10.12
CA LEU A 19 -3.99 5.33 -10.20
C LEU A 19 -3.30 4.51 -9.10
N GLY A 20 -2.12 4.94 -8.65
CA GLY A 20 -1.39 4.32 -7.56
C GLY A 20 -2.19 4.29 -6.26
N TYR A 21 -2.94 5.36 -5.94
CA TYR A 21 -3.82 5.40 -4.77
C TYR A 21 -4.89 4.30 -4.82
N VAL A 22 -5.65 4.25 -5.92
CA VAL A 22 -6.74 3.28 -6.10
C VAL A 22 -6.21 1.85 -6.05
N GLN A 23 -5.10 1.59 -6.75
CA GLN A 23 -4.46 0.28 -6.79
C GLN A 23 -3.89 -0.14 -5.45
N MET A 24 -3.26 0.78 -4.71
CA MET A 24 -2.74 0.52 -3.38
C MET A 24 -3.86 0.18 -2.39
N ALA A 25 -4.98 0.90 -2.44
CA ALA A 25 -6.12 0.62 -1.58
C ALA A 25 -6.76 -0.76 -1.86
N ILE A 26 -6.94 -1.13 -3.14
CA ILE A 26 -7.40 -2.49 -3.52
C ILE A 26 -6.40 -3.56 -3.07
N THR A 27 -5.09 -3.26 -3.17
CA THR A 27 -4.04 -4.18 -2.73
C THR A 27 -4.10 -4.40 -1.22
N LEU A 28 -4.31 -3.34 -0.44
CA LEU A 28 -4.45 -3.42 1.02
C LEU A 28 -5.71 -4.19 1.44
N GLU A 29 -6.84 -3.99 0.76
CA GLU A 29 -8.06 -4.78 0.98
C GLU A 29 -7.80 -6.28 0.79
N LEU A 30 -7.16 -6.65 -0.32
CA LEU A 30 -6.82 -8.04 -0.61
C LEU A 30 -5.89 -8.65 0.44
N ILE A 31 -4.84 -7.92 0.85
CA ILE A 31 -3.92 -8.37 1.91
C ILE A 31 -4.69 -8.60 3.23
N MET A 32 -5.65 -7.75 3.56
CA MET A 32 -6.39 -7.83 4.81
C MET A 32 -7.52 -8.88 4.78
N GLN A 33 -8.00 -9.28 3.61
CA GLN A 33 -9.05 -10.29 3.42
C GLN A 33 -8.51 -11.73 3.43
N GLU A 34 -7.27 -11.96 3.00
CA GLU A 34 -6.69 -13.30 2.94
C GLU A 34 -6.02 -13.66 4.29
N GLU A 35 -6.68 -14.54 5.05
CA GLU A 35 -6.26 -15.01 6.40
C GLU A 35 -4.94 -15.81 6.40
N GLN A 36 -4.54 -16.35 5.24
CA GLN A 36 -3.29 -17.05 5.06
C GLN A 36 -2.30 -16.23 4.24
N VAL A 37 -1.04 -16.35 4.63
CA VAL A 37 0.14 -15.83 3.94
C VAL A 37 0.23 -16.46 2.55
N THR A 38 -0.53 -15.92 1.61
CA THR A 38 -0.37 -16.13 0.18
C THR A 38 -0.40 -14.75 -0.43
N SER A 39 0.73 -14.15 -0.76
CA SER A 39 1.60 -14.73 -1.77
C SER A 39 2.60 -13.65 -2.15
N THR A 40 3.70 -14.04 -2.79
CA THR A 40 4.61 -13.07 -3.40
C THR A 40 3.84 -12.06 -4.27
N THR A 41 4.45 -10.92 -4.56
CA THR A 41 3.90 -9.93 -5.51
C THR A 41 3.45 -10.57 -6.84
N ARG A 42 4.02 -11.73 -7.20
CA ARG A 42 3.66 -12.56 -8.36
C ARG A 42 2.23 -13.10 -8.39
N VAL A 43 1.52 -13.14 -7.27
CA VAL A 43 0.12 -13.61 -7.19
C VAL A 43 -0.79 -12.49 -6.74
N LEU A 44 -0.35 -11.64 -5.80
CA LEU A 44 -1.10 -10.47 -5.37
C LEU A 44 -1.35 -9.49 -6.53
N TYR A 45 -0.32 -9.15 -7.31
CA TYR A 45 -0.49 -8.16 -8.39
C TYR A 45 -1.36 -8.65 -9.55
N PRO A 46 -1.34 -9.92 -9.99
CA PRO A 46 -2.37 -10.44 -10.89
C PRO A 46 -3.81 -10.25 -10.41
N LYS A 47 -4.11 -10.56 -9.14
CA LYS A 47 -5.46 -10.36 -8.58
C LYS A 47 -5.89 -8.89 -8.58
N VAL A 48 -4.97 -7.99 -8.20
CA VAL A 48 -5.22 -6.54 -8.25
C VAL A 48 -5.40 -6.07 -9.70
N ALA A 49 -4.58 -6.58 -10.62
CA ALA A 49 -4.61 -6.19 -12.02
C ALA A 49 -5.92 -6.57 -12.70
N GLU A 50 -6.48 -7.74 -12.37
CA GLU A 50 -7.81 -8.18 -12.80
C GLU A 50 -8.90 -7.20 -12.35
N ARG A 51 -8.92 -6.85 -11.05
CA ARG A 51 -9.89 -5.87 -10.50
C ARG A 51 -9.76 -4.47 -11.10
N CYS A 52 -8.55 -4.11 -11.55
CA CYS A 52 -8.27 -2.80 -12.15
C CYS A 52 -8.29 -2.80 -13.68
N ASN A 53 -8.66 -3.92 -14.32
CA ASN A 53 -8.59 -4.12 -15.78
C ASN A 53 -7.26 -3.65 -16.39
N THR A 54 -6.13 -4.14 -15.85
CA THR A 54 -4.78 -3.70 -16.25
C THR A 54 -3.78 -4.85 -16.18
N LYS A 55 -2.49 -4.56 -16.34
CA LYS A 55 -1.40 -5.56 -16.29
C LYS A 55 -0.71 -5.57 -14.92
N PRO A 56 -0.25 -6.74 -14.41
CA PRO A 56 0.46 -6.83 -13.14
C PRO A 56 1.68 -5.91 -13.04
N ALA A 57 2.45 -5.77 -14.12
CA ALA A 57 3.60 -4.86 -14.18
C ALA A 57 3.20 -3.38 -13.99
N ARG A 58 2.00 -2.98 -14.41
CA ARG A 58 1.47 -1.62 -14.17
C ARG A 58 1.10 -1.44 -12.70
N ILE A 59 0.54 -2.46 -12.05
CA ILE A 59 0.27 -2.43 -10.61
C ILE A 59 1.57 -2.24 -9.83
N GLU A 60 2.58 -3.06 -10.09
CA GLU A 60 3.87 -2.95 -9.40
C GLU A 60 4.50 -1.57 -9.57
N ARG A 61 4.52 -1.06 -10.81
CA ARG A 61 5.09 0.25 -11.13
C ARG A 61 4.35 1.37 -10.40
N ASN A 62 3.03 1.42 -10.54
CA ASN A 62 2.23 2.49 -9.96
C ASN A 62 2.27 2.45 -8.42
N VAL A 63 2.20 1.27 -7.80
CA VAL A 63 2.34 1.13 -6.34
C VAL A 63 3.72 1.61 -5.89
N ARG A 64 4.80 1.23 -6.60
CA ARG A 64 6.15 1.72 -6.28
C ARG A 64 6.27 3.24 -6.40
N GLU A 65 5.71 3.83 -7.46
CA GLU A 65 5.67 5.27 -7.66
C GLU A 65 4.89 5.98 -6.55
N GLU A 66 3.77 5.41 -6.11
CA GLU A 66 2.94 5.91 -5.01
C GLU A 66 3.69 5.86 -3.67
N ILE A 67 4.35 4.73 -3.37
CA ILE A 67 5.17 4.56 -2.17
C ILE A 67 6.30 5.60 -2.14
N LYS A 68 7.00 5.80 -3.27
CA LYS A 68 8.04 6.84 -3.36
C LYS A 68 7.48 8.24 -3.10
N ALA A 69 6.30 8.54 -3.63
CA ALA A 69 5.65 9.83 -3.41
C ALA A 69 5.29 10.04 -1.93
N ILE A 70 4.68 9.04 -1.30
CA ILE A 70 4.36 9.06 0.13
C ILE A 70 5.62 9.19 0.98
N TRP A 71 6.65 8.39 0.70
CA TRP A 71 7.88 8.40 1.47
C TRP A 71 8.58 9.76 1.45
N ASN A 72 8.69 10.35 0.26
CA ASN A 72 9.45 11.59 0.08
C ASN A 72 8.66 12.86 0.42
N PHE A 73 7.34 12.86 0.24
CA PHE A 73 6.51 14.08 0.30
C PHE A 73 5.26 13.95 1.17
N GLY A 74 4.96 12.75 1.66
CA GLY A 74 3.83 12.49 2.53
C GLY A 74 4.07 12.96 3.96
N ASN A 75 3.17 12.55 4.85
CA ASN A 75 3.22 12.91 6.26
C ASN A 75 4.36 12.17 6.99
N GLN A 76 5.49 12.84 7.11
CA GLN A 76 6.70 12.27 7.71
C GLN A 76 6.46 11.82 9.15
N LYS A 77 5.71 12.59 9.96
CA LYS A 77 5.38 12.20 11.34
C LYS A 77 4.59 10.90 11.40
N ARG A 78 3.65 10.70 10.47
CA ARG A 78 2.86 9.46 10.42
C ARG A 78 3.69 8.28 9.94
N LEU A 79 4.57 8.48 8.97
CA LEU A 79 5.52 7.46 8.52
C LEU A 79 6.48 7.04 9.65
N ASP A 80 6.97 7.97 10.46
CA ASP A 80 7.83 7.65 11.61
C ASP A 80 7.11 6.82 12.69
N GLN A 81 5.79 6.93 12.79
CA GLN A 81 4.97 6.09 13.68
C GLN A 81 4.80 4.66 13.16
N LEU A 82 4.70 4.48 11.84
CA LEU A 82 4.47 3.17 11.22
C LEU A 82 5.76 2.39 10.97
N PHE A 83 6.86 3.07 10.64
CA PHE A 83 8.12 2.46 10.23
C PHE A 83 9.22 2.79 11.25
N ILE A 84 9.41 1.90 12.23
CA ILE A 84 10.48 2.01 13.24
C ILE A 84 11.83 1.96 12.53
N ASN A 85 12.73 2.88 12.86
CA ASN A 85 14.06 3.05 12.21
C ASN A 85 13.99 3.40 10.72
N ARG A 86 13.11 4.35 10.36
CA ARG A 86 12.95 4.84 8.99
C ARG A 86 14.29 5.27 8.37
N GLY A 87 14.63 4.67 7.22
CA GLY A 87 15.79 5.05 6.43
C GLY A 87 15.52 6.15 5.41
N LYS A 88 16.58 6.56 4.68
CA LYS A 88 16.48 7.54 3.58
C LYS A 88 15.60 7.06 2.43
N TYR A 89 15.57 5.75 2.18
CA TYR A 89 14.83 5.14 1.07
C TYR A 89 13.63 4.36 1.58
N PRO A 90 12.52 4.29 0.80
CA PRO A 90 11.38 3.49 1.18
C PRO A 90 11.74 2.00 1.23
N PRO A 91 11.06 1.22 2.08
CA PRO A 91 11.17 -0.23 2.06
C PRO A 91 10.65 -0.79 0.74
N GLY A 92 10.80 -2.11 0.55
CA GLY A 92 10.24 -2.78 -0.62
C GLY A 92 8.70 -2.66 -0.66
N ASN A 93 8.11 -2.72 -1.86
CA ASN A 93 6.66 -2.59 -2.04
C ASN A 93 5.87 -3.51 -1.09
N LYS A 94 6.31 -4.76 -0.96
CA LYS A 94 5.68 -5.76 -0.10
C LYS A 94 5.71 -5.29 1.35
N GLU A 95 6.90 -5.01 1.88
CA GLU A 95 7.08 -4.58 3.27
C GLU A 95 6.22 -3.34 3.59
N PHE A 96 6.24 -2.33 2.73
CA PHE A 96 5.41 -1.13 2.91
C PHE A 96 3.91 -1.46 3.05
N LEU A 97 3.36 -2.23 2.10
CA LEU A 97 1.94 -2.59 2.08
C LEU A 97 1.56 -3.45 3.28
N TYR A 98 2.38 -4.44 3.63
CA TYR A 98 2.11 -5.32 4.77
C TYR A 98 2.21 -4.56 6.10
N THR A 99 3.13 -3.60 6.26
CA THR A 99 3.20 -2.77 7.47
C THR A 99 1.91 -1.98 7.68
N ILE A 100 1.38 -1.35 6.62
CA ILE A 100 0.10 -0.63 6.68
C ILE A 100 -1.05 -1.60 6.99
N ALA A 101 -1.13 -2.73 6.29
CA ALA A 101 -2.19 -3.71 6.50
C ALA A 101 -2.19 -4.27 7.93
N ARG A 102 -1.00 -4.60 8.47
CA ARG A 102 -0.84 -5.06 9.86
C ARG A 102 -1.29 -4.01 10.86
N TYR A 103 -0.88 -2.76 10.66
CA TYR A 103 -1.31 -1.65 11.51
C TYR A 103 -2.85 -1.50 11.52
N LEU A 104 -3.48 -1.56 10.34
CA LEU A 104 -4.93 -1.46 10.19
C LEU A 104 -5.70 -2.65 10.82
N GLN A 105 -5.12 -3.85 10.83
CA GLN A 105 -5.70 -5.03 11.47
C GLN A 105 -5.60 -4.96 13.00
N GLN A 106 -4.51 -4.42 13.56
CA GLN A 106 -4.28 -4.36 15.00
C GLN A 106 -4.99 -3.19 15.70
N ASN A 107 -5.26 -2.10 14.97
CA ASN A 107 -5.90 -0.89 15.49
C ASN A 107 -7.33 -0.74 14.93
N GLY A 108 -7.93 -1.87 14.55
CA GLY A 108 -9.21 -2.00 13.87
C GLY A 108 -10.36 -2.20 14.84
#